data_AF-A0AA43HQK2-F1
#
_entry.id   AF-A0AA43HQK2-F1
#
_cell.length_a   1.000
_cell.length_b   1.000
_cell.length_c   1.000
_cell.angle_alpha   90.00
_cell.angle_beta   90.00
_cell.angle_gamma   90.00
#
_symmetry.space_group_name_H-M   'P 1'
#
loop_
_entity.id
_entity.type
_entity.pdbx_description
1 polymer ?
#
loop_
_entity_poly.entity_id
_entity_poly.type
_entity_poly.pdbx_seq_one_letter_code
_entity_poly.pdbx_strand_id
1 'polypeptide(L)'
;MKPRLVLLLSTLVPLLAQAQVPTGSPTATRSSATVAPPPVAPPPQASRPQPQVLPSPQPAQPIRSTGPAQVTPTPAPALPDKVYDRNGRIVPGVKPVGPNRVFDSRTGRYYDSVPTGDGQQIKR
;
A
#
# COMPACT_ATOMS: atom_id res chain seq x y z
N MET A 1 -28.59 0.76 68.79
CA MET A 1 -27.48 1.52 68.18
C MET A 1 -26.79 0.60 67.18
N LYS A 2 -26.71 0.99 65.90
CA LYS A 2 -26.49 0.11 64.72
C LYS A 2 -24.98 -0.15 64.49
N PRO A 3 -24.39 -1.24 65.02
CA PRO A 3 -22.96 -1.51 64.85
C PRO A 3 -22.64 -2.01 63.44
N ARG A 4 -23.64 -2.58 62.75
CA ARG A 4 -23.53 -3.08 61.38
C ARG A 4 -23.40 -1.97 60.34
N LEU A 5 -24.03 -0.81 60.59
CA LEU A 5 -23.95 0.34 59.67
C LEU A 5 -22.54 0.97 59.71
N VAL A 6 -21.93 1.01 60.90
CA VAL A 6 -20.55 1.47 61.07
C VAL A 6 -19.59 0.52 60.37
N LEU A 7 -19.76 -0.80 60.52
CA LEU A 7 -18.92 -1.80 59.86
C LEU A 7 -18.98 -1.70 58.32
N LEU A 8 -20.18 -1.50 57.76
CA LEU A 8 -20.38 -1.31 56.32
C LEU A 8 -19.75 -0.01 55.80
N LEU A 9 -19.83 1.09 56.56
CA LEU A 9 -19.15 2.34 56.19
C LEU A 9 -17.62 2.19 56.24
N SER A 10 -17.08 1.50 57.24
CA SER A 10 -15.63 1.28 57.39
C SER A 10 -15.01 0.52 56.21
N THR A 11 -15.76 -0.41 55.59
CA THR A 11 -15.29 -1.17 54.43
C THR A 11 -15.40 -0.41 53.10
N LEU A 12 -16.18 0.68 53.03
CA LEU A 12 -16.36 1.44 51.79
C LEU A 12 -15.26 2.50 51.59
N VAL A 13 -14.65 2.98 52.67
CA VAL A 13 -13.59 4.01 52.64
C VAL A 13 -12.32 3.61 51.86
N PRO A 14 -11.74 2.40 51.98
CA PRO A 14 -10.48 2.09 51.31
C PRO A 14 -10.65 1.89 49.79
N LEU A 15 -11.87 1.70 49.29
CA LEU A 15 -12.12 1.51 47.86
C LEU A 15 -12.03 2.82 47.06
N LEU A 16 -12.32 3.97 47.70
CA LEU A 16 -12.20 5.30 47.08
C LEU A 16 -10.75 5.79 46.97
N ALA A 17 -9.82 5.22 47.75
CA ALA A 17 -8.42 5.63 47.76
C ALA A 17 -7.61 5.11 46.56
N GLN A 18 -8.08 4.08 45.85
CA GLN A 18 -7.36 3.45 44.73
C GLN A 18 -7.51 4.20 43.39
N ALA A 19 -8.25 5.31 43.35
CA ALA A 19 -8.54 6.05 42.11
C ALA A 19 -7.59 7.24 41.84
N GLN A 20 -6.56 7.45 42.68
CA GLN A 20 -5.61 8.52 42.44
C GLN A 20 -4.57 8.10 41.39
N VAL A 21 -4.91 8.30 40.11
CA VAL A 21 -3.92 8.30 39.03
C VAL A 21 -3.11 9.59 39.14
N PRO A 22 -1.78 9.56 39.28
CA PRO A 22 -0.99 10.77 39.25
C PRO A 22 -1.12 11.46 37.89
N THR A 23 -1.81 12.60 37.83
CA THR A 23 -1.78 13.50 36.67
C THR A 23 -0.51 14.35 36.73
N GLY A 24 0.65 13.71 36.60
CA GLY A 24 1.90 14.41 36.36
C GLY A 24 2.06 14.66 34.86
N SER A 25 2.41 15.89 34.47
CA SER A 25 2.76 16.19 33.07
C SER A 25 3.99 15.35 32.66
N PRO A 26 3.94 14.56 31.59
CA PRO A 26 5.05 13.67 31.16
C PRO A 26 6.30 14.41 30.67
N THR A 27 6.37 15.74 30.83
CA THR A 27 7.40 16.60 30.22
C THR A 27 8.20 17.40 31.26
N ALA A 28 7.97 17.18 32.56
CA ALA A 28 8.57 18.00 33.63
C ALA A 28 10.10 17.83 33.84
N THR A 29 10.78 16.91 33.14
CA THR A 29 12.22 16.62 33.36
C THR A 29 13.09 16.75 32.11
N ARG A 30 12.65 17.41 31.05
CA ARG A 30 13.56 17.68 29.90
C ARG A 30 14.17 19.07 30.01
N SER A 31 15.37 19.14 30.60
CA SER A 31 16.30 20.24 30.36
C SER A 31 16.63 20.28 28.86
N SER A 32 16.17 21.30 28.15
CA SER A 32 16.57 21.58 26.77
C SER A 32 17.96 22.22 26.77
N ALA A 33 19.00 21.41 26.96
CA ALA A 33 20.35 21.84 26.63
C ALA A 33 20.49 21.79 25.09
N THR A 34 20.26 22.93 24.43
CA THR A 34 20.53 23.10 23.01
C THR A 34 22.04 23.15 22.81
N VAL A 35 22.64 22.04 22.38
CA VAL A 35 24.03 22.01 21.92
C VAL A 35 24.04 22.47 20.47
N ALA A 36 24.70 23.59 20.18
CA ALA A 36 24.93 24.03 18.81
C ALA A 36 25.87 23.02 18.12
N PRO A 37 25.52 22.50 16.92
CA PRO A 37 26.42 21.60 16.20
C PRO A 37 27.69 22.34 15.77
N PRO A 38 28.84 21.66 15.74
CA PRO A 38 30.07 22.26 15.23
C PRO A 38 29.93 22.63 13.74
N PRO A 39 30.64 23.64 13.25
CA PRO A 39 30.62 24.02 11.82
C PRO A 39 31.05 22.82 10.96
N VAL A 40 30.21 22.43 10.01
CA VAL A 40 30.51 21.36 9.05
C VAL A 40 31.23 21.98 7.86
N ALA A 41 32.42 21.46 7.54
CA ALA A 41 33.15 21.86 6.34
C ALA A 41 32.37 21.42 5.08
N PRO A 42 32.31 22.25 4.02
CA PRO A 42 31.62 21.87 2.79
C PRO A 42 32.30 20.65 2.14
N PRO A 43 31.52 19.71 1.58
CA PRO A 43 32.07 18.55 0.91
C PRO A 43 32.91 18.98 -0.30
N PRO A 44 33.98 18.23 -0.65
CA PRO A 44 34.75 18.49 -1.84
C PRO A 44 33.84 18.42 -3.07
N GLN A 45 33.82 19.50 -3.87
CA GLN A 45 33.06 19.55 -5.11
C GLN A 45 33.67 18.58 -6.12
N ALA A 46 32.86 17.66 -6.62
CA ALA A 46 33.26 16.76 -7.69
C ALA A 46 33.57 17.59 -8.95
N SER A 47 34.73 17.31 -9.57
CA SER A 47 35.13 17.88 -10.84
C SER A 47 34.05 17.64 -11.89
N ARG A 48 33.55 18.70 -12.52
CA ARG A 48 32.55 18.59 -13.59
C ARG A 48 33.16 17.80 -14.76
N PRO A 49 32.53 16.70 -15.22
CA PRO A 49 33.02 15.99 -16.40
C PRO A 49 33.00 16.91 -17.61
N GLN A 50 34.11 16.96 -18.33
CA GLN A 50 34.20 17.74 -19.57
C GLN A 50 33.26 17.12 -20.63
N PRO A 51 32.66 17.94 -21.51
CA PRO A 51 31.83 17.41 -22.60
C PRO A 51 32.65 16.47 -23.48
N GLN A 52 32.22 15.21 -23.59
CA GLN A 52 32.78 14.27 -24.55
C GLN A 52 32.37 14.73 -25.96
N VAL A 53 33.36 14.97 -26.82
CA VAL A 53 33.12 15.27 -28.23
C VAL A 53 32.56 14.02 -28.90
N LEU A 54 31.32 14.10 -29.38
CA LEU A 54 30.66 13.01 -30.09
C LEU A 54 31.36 12.79 -31.45
N PRO A 55 31.63 11.55 -31.87
CA PRO A 55 32.19 11.29 -33.20
C PRO A 55 31.30 11.85 -34.30
N SER A 56 31.91 12.49 -35.30
CA SER A 56 31.21 12.96 -36.48
C SER A 56 30.56 11.78 -37.22
N PRO A 57 29.29 11.90 -37.68
CA PRO A 57 28.62 10.82 -38.37
C PRO A 57 29.38 10.46 -39.65
N GLN A 58 29.71 9.18 -39.81
CA GLN A 58 30.30 8.66 -41.04
C GLN A 58 29.30 8.76 -42.20
N PRO A 59 29.77 8.99 -43.45
CA PRO A 59 28.91 8.97 -44.62
C PRO A 59 28.18 7.62 -44.72
N ALA A 60 26.85 7.66 -44.65
CA ALA A 60 26.02 6.47 -44.73
C ALA A 60 26.13 5.89 -46.15
N GLN A 61 26.50 4.61 -46.26
CA GLN A 61 26.42 3.90 -47.53
C GLN A 61 24.95 3.72 -47.95
N PRO A 62 24.66 3.60 -49.26
CA PRO A 62 23.30 3.39 -49.73
C PRO A 62 22.70 2.10 -49.15
N ILE A 63 21.62 2.22 -48.40
CA ILE A 63 20.89 1.08 -47.83
C ILE A 63 20.06 0.45 -48.95
N ARG A 64 20.20 -0.87 -49.16
CA ARG A 64 19.40 -1.58 -50.17
C ARG A 64 17.92 -1.57 -49.74
N SER A 65 17.03 -1.21 -50.66
CA SER A 65 15.58 -1.23 -50.42
C SER A 65 15.10 -2.66 -50.21
N THR A 66 14.53 -2.95 -49.03
CA THR A 66 13.91 -4.25 -48.70
C THR A 66 12.40 -4.26 -48.99
N GLY A 67 11.91 -3.29 -49.78
CA GLY A 67 10.50 -3.15 -50.10
C GLY A 67 9.67 -2.48 -48.98
N PRO A 68 8.36 -2.33 -49.20
CA PRO A 68 7.45 -1.71 -48.23
C PRO A 68 7.43 -2.48 -46.91
N ALA A 69 7.36 -1.76 -45.79
CA ALA A 69 7.19 -2.39 -44.49
C ALA A 69 5.88 -3.21 -44.46
N GLN A 70 5.96 -4.46 -44.03
CA GLN A 70 4.76 -5.26 -43.81
C GLN A 70 4.04 -4.74 -42.55
N VAL A 71 2.79 -4.34 -42.73
CA VAL A 71 1.95 -3.89 -41.61
C VAL A 71 1.33 -5.14 -40.97
N THR A 72 1.81 -5.50 -39.78
CA THR A 72 1.14 -6.54 -38.99
C THR A 72 -0.16 -5.96 -38.42
N PRO A 73 -1.32 -6.60 -38.65
CA PRO A 73 -2.57 -6.12 -38.09
C PRO A 73 -2.53 -6.15 -36.56
N THR A 74 -3.09 -5.12 -35.92
CA THR A 74 -3.21 -5.04 -34.47
C THR A 74 -4.08 -6.20 -33.96
N PRO A 75 -3.65 -6.96 -32.94
CA PRO A 75 -4.46 -8.02 -32.35
C PRO A 75 -5.80 -7.49 -31.85
N ALA A 76 -6.86 -8.26 -32.07
CA ALA A 76 -8.20 -7.91 -31.59
C ALA A 76 -8.22 -7.85 -30.04
N PRO A 77 -9.03 -6.96 -29.44
CA PRO A 77 -9.20 -6.92 -27.99
C PRO A 77 -9.71 -8.27 -27.46
N ALA A 78 -9.05 -8.81 -26.44
CA ALA A 78 -9.54 -10.00 -25.74
C ALA A 78 -10.90 -9.71 -25.09
N LEU A 79 -11.81 -10.68 -25.17
CA LEU A 79 -13.09 -10.59 -24.46
C LEU A 79 -12.84 -10.55 -22.95
N PRO A 80 -13.61 -9.75 -22.18
CA PRO A 80 -13.47 -9.72 -20.74
C PRO A 80 -13.86 -11.06 -20.13
N ASP A 81 -13.01 -11.58 -19.25
CA ASP A 81 -13.25 -12.82 -18.51
C ASP A 81 -14.54 -12.71 -17.69
N LYS A 82 -15.44 -13.69 -17.87
CA LYS A 82 -16.71 -13.74 -17.17
C LYS A 82 -16.49 -14.25 -15.74
N VAL A 83 -17.15 -13.63 -14.76
CA VAL A 83 -17.16 -14.15 -13.38
C VAL A 83 -18.57 -14.58 -13.01
N TYR A 84 -18.70 -15.80 -12.51
CA TYR A 84 -19.96 -16.44 -12.12
C TYR A 84 -20.07 -16.56 -10.60
N ASP A 85 -21.29 -16.48 -10.06
CA ASP A 85 -21.60 -16.84 -8.68
C ASP A 85 -21.69 -18.35 -8.50
N ARG A 86 -21.94 -18.82 -7.28
CA ARG A 86 -22.12 -20.26 -7.02
C ARG A 86 -23.27 -20.90 -7.81
N ASN A 87 -24.23 -20.11 -8.26
CA ASN A 87 -25.42 -20.57 -8.98
C ASN A 87 -25.20 -20.52 -10.51
N GLY A 88 -24.00 -20.17 -10.97
CA GLY A 88 -23.67 -20.04 -12.39
C GLY A 88 -24.15 -18.75 -13.05
N ARG A 89 -24.59 -17.76 -12.27
CA ARG A 89 -25.00 -16.45 -12.80
C ARG A 89 -23.80 -15.52 -12.92
N ILE A 90 -23.71 -14.76 -14.02
CA ILE A 90 -22.67 -13.74 -14.16
C ILE A 90 -22.84 -12.71 -13.04
N VAL A 91 -21.74 -12.37 -12.35
CA VAL A 91 -21.71 -11.34 -11.30
C VAL A 91 -21.16 -10.05 -11.88
N PRO A 92 -22.00 -9.03 -12.10
CA PRO A 92 -21.55 -7.74 -12.61
C PRO A 92 -20.63 -7.05 -11.60
N GLY A 93 -19.61 -6.35 -12.11
CA GLY A 93 -18.64 -5.64 -11.26
C GLY A 93 -17.61 -6.54 -10.58
N VAL A 94 -17.69 -7.86 -10.79
CA VAL A 94 -16.65 -8.78 -10.34
C VAL A 94 -15.71 -9.09 -11.49
N LYS A 95 -14.41 -8.90 -11.28
CA LYS A 95 -13.37 -9.17 -12.27
C LYS A 95 -12.32 -10.14 -11.72
N PRO A 96 -11.74 -11.02 -12.53
CA PRO A 96 -10.59 -11.81 -12.11
C PRO A 96 -9.38 -10.90 -11.89
N VAL A 97 -8.63 -11.20 -10.83
CA VAL A 97 -7.44 -10.44 -10.42
C VAL A 97 -6.23 -11.33 -10.16
N GLY A 98 -6.37 -12.63 -10.35
CA GLY A 98 -5.30 -13.61 -10.23
C GLY A 98 -5.85 -15.03 -10.28
N PRO A 99 -4.97 -16.03 -10.21
CA PRO A 99 -5.37 -17.43 -10.12
C PRO A 99 -6.32 -17.63 -8.96
N ASN A 100 -7.48 -18.24 -9.22
CA ASN A 100 -8.49 -18.56 -8.20
C ASN A 100 -8.94 -17.37 -7.35
N ARG A 101 -8.81 -16.13 -7.85
CA ARG A 101 -9.22 -14.92 -7.13
C ARG A 101 -9.94 -13.92 -8.01
N VAL A 102 -11.01 -13.38 -7.47
CA VAL A 102 -11.79 -12.32 -8.10
C VAL A 102 -11.97 -11.14 -7.15
N PHE A 103 -12.11 -9.95 -7.73
CA PHE A 103 -12.35 -8.71 -7.02
C PHE A 103 -13.72 -8.16 -7.39
N ASP A 104 -14.57 -7.96 -6.38
CA ASP A 104 -15.85 -7.29 -6.52
C ASP A 104 -15.67 -5.79 -6.31
N SER A 105 -15.76 -5.02 -7.39
CA SER A 105 -15.62 -3.56 -7.36
C SER A 105 -16.76 -2.85 -6.63
N ARG A 106 -17.90 -3.51 -6.44
CA ARG A 106 -19.06 -2.92 -5.76
C ARG A 106 -18.87 -2.93 -4.25
N THR A 107 -18.26 -3.99 -3.71
CA THR A 107 -18.02 -4.13 -2.27
C THR A 107 -16.57 -3.88 -1.88
N GLY A 108 -15.64 -3.79 -2.83
CA GLY A 108 -14.20 -3.71 -2.59
C GLY A 108 -13.62 -4.99 -1.98
N ARG A 109 -14.31 -6.13 -2.14
CA ARG A 109 -13.92 -7.40 -1.50
C ARG A 109 -13.33 -8.35 -2.52
N TYR A 110 -12.44 -9.20 -2.04
CA TYR A 110 -11.90 -10.30 -2.83
C TYR A 110 -12.61 -11.59 -2.44
N TYR A 111 -12.86 -12.44 -3.44
CA TYR A 111 -13.39 -13.78 -3.23
C TYR A 111 -12.46 -14.80 -3.86
N ASP A 112 -12.45 -16.00 -3.27
CA ASP A 112 -11.84 -17.16 -3.90
C ASP A 112 -12.72 -17.60 -5.06
N SER A 113 -12.11 -18.19 -6.07
CA SER A 113 -12.81 -18.68 -7.25
C SER A 113 -12.18 -19.95 -7.79
N VAL A 114 -12.89 -20.63 -8.67
CA VAL A 114 -12.38 -21.76 -9.46
C VAL A 114 -12.54 -21.47 -10.94
N PRO A 115 -11.66 -21.99 -11.81
CA PRO A 115 -11.86 -21.93 -13.25
C PRO A 115 -13.14 -22.65 -13.65
N THR A 116 -13.92 -22.02 -14.52
CA THR A 116 -15.22 -22.55 -14.96
C THR A 116 -15.51 -22.07 -16.38
N GLY A 117 -15.41 -22.99 -17.34
CA GLY A 117 -15.62 -22.72 -18.76
C GLY A 117 -14.79 -21.53 -19.24
N ASP A 118 -15.46 -20.49 -19.70
CA ASP A 118 -14.86 -19.27 -20.25
C ASP A 118 -14.54 -18.20 -19.18
N GLY A 119 -14.41 -18.60 -17.92
CA GLY A 119 -14.29 -17.66 -16.81
C GLY A 119 -13.98 -18.28 -15.45
N GLN A 120 -14.37 -17.57 -14.39
CA GLN A 120 -14.13 -17.95 -13.00
C GLN A 120 -15.45 -18.02 -12.23
N GLN A 121 -15.59 -18.96 -11.30
CA GLN A 121 -16.76 -19.08 -10.43
C GLN A 121 -16.38 -18.83 -8.97
N ILE A 122 -17.12 -17.96 -8.27
CA ILE A 122 -16.88 -17.63 -6.86
C ILE A 122 -17.12 -18.85 -5.96
N LYS A 123 -16.13 -19.17 -5.14
CA LYS A 123 -16.23 -20.08 -4.00
C LYS A 123 -16.83 -19.32 -2.81
N ARG A 124 -17.78 -19.96 -2.13
CA ARG A 124 -18.48 -19.39 -0.98
C ARG A 124 -17.90 -19.94 0.31
#